data_AF-A0A0M3JEC1-F1
#
_entry.id   AF-A0A0M3JEC1-F1
#
_cell.length_a   1.000
_cell.length_b   1.000
_cell.length_c   1.000
_cell.angle_alpha   90.00
_cell.angle_beta   90.00
_cell.angle_gamma   90.00
#
_symmetry.space_group_name_H-M   'P 1'
#
loop_
_entity.id
_entity.type
_entity.pdbx_description
1 polymer ?
#
loop_
_entity_poly.entity_id
_entity_poly.type
_entity_poly.pdbx_seq_one_letter_code
_entity_poly.pdbx_strand_id
1 'polypeptide(L)'
;LQKLGFQIAPSEVFTSLSAAKCLIEKEHLRPLLFLEDVALEDFRDIDQTNPNAVVVGLAPSRFQFDNLNKAFRLLLDGAKLIAIHKGRYYKRKDGLSLGPGPFVEALQFAADVKFIRNRFQADVVGKPERNFFLSALES
;
A
#
# COMPACT_ATOMS: atom_id res chain seq x y z
N LEU A 1 -19.83 -8.50 -6.79
CA LEU A 1 -20.01 -9.93 -7.10
C LEU A 1 -21.46 -10.37 -6.91
N GLN A 2 -22.08 -10.12 -5.76
CA GLN A 2 -23.51 -10.44 -5.53
C GLN A 2 -24.48 -9.77 -6.53
N LYS A 3 -24.27 -8.49 -6.89
CA LYS A 3 -25.05 -7.81 -7.95
C LYS A 3 -24.91 -8.44 -9.34
N LEU A 4 -23.90 -9.28 -9.56
CA LEU A 4 -23.68 -10.04 -10.79
C LEU A 4 -24.18 -11.50 -10.66
N GLY A 5 -24.87 -11.85 -9.56
CA GLY A 5 -25.43 -13.19 -9.34
C GLY A 5 -24.52 -14.18 -8.60
N PHE A 6 -23.32 -13.78 -8.17
CA PHE A 6 -22.42 -14.66 -7.43
C PHE A 6 -22.77 -14.71 -5.94
N GLN A 7 -22.97 -15.92 -5.40
CA GLN A 7 -23.08 -16.17 -3.96
C GLN A 7 -21.68 -16.25 -3.37
N ILE A 8 -21.18 -15.11 -2.90
CA ILE A 8 -19.85 -14.97 -2.27
C ILE A 8 -20.02 -14.23 -0.95
N ALA A 9 -19.39 -14.76 0.09
CA ALA A 9 -19.22 -14.13 1.39
C ALA A 9 -18.00 -13.18 1.38
N PRO A 10 -17.98 -12.10 2.18
CA PRO A 10 -16.82 -11.21 2.26
C PRO A 10 -15.51 -11.93 2.63
N SER A 11 -15.57 -12.98 3.45
CA SER A 11 -14.43 -13.80 3.86
C SER A 11 -13.78 -14.58 2.71
N GLU A 12 -14.49 -14.76 1.59
CA GLU A 12 -13.97 -15.47 0.41
C GLU A 12 -13.24 -14.53 -0.55
N VAL A 13 -13.11 -13.24 -0.21
CA VAL A 13 -12.49 -12.21 -1.05
C VAL A 13 -11.15 -11.78 -0.47
N PHE A 14 -10.07 -12.34 -1.02
CA PHE A 14 -8.72 -11.90 -0.71
C PHE A 14 -8.26 -10.78 -1.66
N THR A 15 -7.77 -9.67 -1.10
CA THR A 15 -7.38 -8.46 -1.85
C THR A 15 -5.95 -8.03 -1.55
N SER A 16 -5.40 -7.10 -2.33
CA SER A 16 -4.08 -6.54 -2.03
C SER A 16 -4.07 -5.68 -0.76
N LEU A 17 -5.25 -5.19 -0.31
CA LEU A 17 -5.40 -4.49 0.96
C LEU A 17 -5.32 -5.47 2.13
N SER A 18 -5.97 -6.64 2.04
CA SER A 18 -5.86 -7.68 3.08
C SER A 18 -4.44 -8.23 3.19
N ALA A 19 -3.73 -8.38 2.06
CA ALA A 19 -2.31 -8.76 2.06
C ALA A 19 -1.42 -7.71 2.77
N ALA A 20 -1.65 -6.41 2.52
CA ALA A 20 -0.95 -5.34 3.24
C ALA A 20 -1.24 -5.37 4.74
N LYS A 21 -2.51 -5.53 5.12
CA LYS A 21 -2.91 -5.59 6.53
C LYS A 21 -2.24 -6.76 7.26
N CYS A 22 -2.24 -7.95 6.66
CA CYS A 22 -1.57 -9.12 7.22
C CYS A 22 -0.07 -8.87 7.45
N LEU A 23 0.62 -8.21 6.50
CA LEU A 23 2.03 -7.83 6.66
C LEU A 23 2.23 -6.85 7.83
N ILE A 24 1.37 -5.84 7.94
CA ILE A 24 1.42 -4.82 9.00
C ILE A 24 1.24 -5.48 10.37
N GLU A 25 0.28 -6.38 10.51
CA GLU A 25 0.00 -7.10 11.76
C GLU A 25 1.15 -8.03 12.13
N LYS A 26 1.64 -8.82 11.16
CA LYS A 26 2.75 -9.76 11.35
C LYS A 26 4.04 -9.09 11.80
N GLU A 27 4.31 -7.88 11.32
CA GLU A 27 5.51 -7.11 11.65
C GLU A 27 5.27 -6.04 12.74
N HIS A 28 4.07 -5.98 13.32
CA HIS A 28 3.67 -5.00 14.34
C HIS A 28 3.95 -3.54 13.93
N LEU A 29 3.61 -3.21 12.68
CA LEU A 29 3.83 -1.89 12.10
C LEU A 29 2.70 -0.92 12.43
N ARG A 30 3.04 0.37 12.51
CA ARG A 30 2.11 1.51 12.61
C ARG A 30 2.24 2.36 11.35
N PRO A 31 1.32 2.28 10.40
CA PRO A 31 1.52 2.84 9.07
C PRO A 31 1.00 4.27 8.94
N LEU A 32 1.70 5.09 8.16
CA LEU A 32 1.13 6.25 7.46
C LEU A 32 0.46 5.75 6.18
N LEU A 33 -0.86 5.86 6.10
CA LEU A 33 -1.68 5.29 5.02
C LEU A 33 -1.96 6.30 3.89
N PHE A 34 -1.47 6.00 2.69
CA PHE A 34 -1.89 6.64 1.43
C PHE A 34 -2.95 5.77 0.76
N LEU A 35 -4.16 5.80 1.31
CA LEU A 35 -5.34 5.06 0.85
C LEU A 35 -6.54 6.02 0.77
N GLU A 36 -7.44 5.84 -0.20
CA GLU A 36 -8.73 6.55 -0.20
C GLU A 36 -9.60 6.08 0.97
N ASP A 37 -10.57 6.91 1.38
CA ASP A 37 -11.35 6.69 2.60
C ASP A 37 -12.05 5.33 2.66
N VAL A 38 -12.55 4.84 1.52
CA VAL A 38 -13.17 3.51 1.43
C VAL A 38 -12.17 2.39 1.77
N ALA A 39 -10.91 2.52 1.35
CA ALA A 39 -9.88 1.54 1.66
C ALA A 39 -9.34 1.65 3.09
N LEU A 40 -9.51 2.80 3.75
CA LEU A 40 -9.17 2.96 5.17
C LEU A 40 -10.08 2.15 6.09
N GLU A 41 -11.29 1.80 5.65
CA GLU A 41 -12.22 0.98 6.43
C GLU A 41 -11.63 -0.38 6.82
N ASP A 42 -10.74 -0.94 5.98
CA ASP A 42 -10.05 -2.21 6.20
C ASP A 42 -8.96 -2.12 7.29
N PHE A 43 -8.49 -0.91 7.63
CA PHE A 43 -7.37 -0.65 8.55
C PHE A 43 -7.79 0.09 9.83
N ARG A 44 -9.10 0.13 10.15
CA ARG A 44 -9.63 0.87 11.32
C ARG A 44 -9.09 0.39 12.68
N ASP A 45 -8.73 -0.87 12.74
CA ASP A 45 -8.17 -1.58 13.89
C ASP A 45 -6.63 -1.51 13.96
N ILE A 46 -5.99 -0.86 13.00
CA ILE A 46 -4.54 -0.69 12.96
C ILE A 46 -4.15 0.63 13.64
N ASP A 47 -3.22 0.54 14.59
CA ASP A 47 -2.62 1.71 15.23
C ASP A 47 -1.78 2.53 14.24
N GLN A 48 -2.03 3.82 14.15
CA GLN A 48 -1.35 4.76 13.25
C GLN A 48 -0.57 5.84 14.02
N THR A 49 -0.51 5.74 15.36
CA THR A 49 0.24 6.68 16.19
C THR A 49 1.75 6.47 15.99
N ASN A 50 2.52 7.56 15.98
CA ASN A 50 3.98 7.54 15.75
C ASN A 50 4.44 6.54 14.65
N PRO A 51 4.11 6.82 13.37
CA PRO A 51 4.25 5.84 12.29
C PRO A 51 5.68 5.34 12.10
N ASN A 52 5.83 4.05 11.86
CA ASN A 52 7.10 3.39 11.51
C ASN A 52 7.03 2.66 10.15
N ALA A 53 5.94 2.85 9.40
CA ALA A 53 5.79 2.37 8.04
C ALA A 53 5.03 3.39 7.19
N VAL A 54 5.16 3.31 5.88
CA VAL A 54 4.43 4.08 4.87
C VAL A 54 3.79 3.08 3.92
N VAL A 55 2.46 3.10 3.82
CA VAL A 55 1.70 2.21 2.92
C VAL A 55 1.14 3.04 1.77
N VAL A 56 1.46 2.65 0.54
CA VAL A 56 1.06 3.38 -0.67
C VAL A 56 0.13 2.54 -1.54
N GLY A 57 -1.16 2.89 -1.53
CA GLY A 57 -2.13 2.47 -2.52
C GLY A 57 -2.46 3.59 -3.50
N LEU A 58 -3.49 3.38 -4.33
CA LEU A 58 -3.99 4.45 -5.20
C LEU A 58 -4.82 5.43 -4.36
N ALA A 59 -4.23 6.58 -4.01
CA ALA A 59 -4.89 7.65 -3.25
C ALA A 59 -4.67 9.03 -3.86
N PRO A 60 -5.27 9.35 -5.03
CA PRO A 60 -5.16 10.66 -5.66
C PRO A 60 -5.40 11.84 -4.71
N SER A 61 -6.35 11.74 -3.78
CA SER A 61 -6.64 12.81 -2.81
C SER A 61 -5.49 13.08 -1.83
N ARG A 62 -4.60 12.11 -1.64
CA ARG A 62 -3.52 12.14 -0.65
C ARG A 62 -2.13 12.34 -1.25
N PHE A 63 -1.98 12.26 -2.57
CA PHE A 63 -0.74 12.52 -3.29
C PHE A 63 -0.43 14.01 -3.46
N GLN A 64 -0.43 14.71 -2.33
CA GLN A 64 -0.07 16.12 -2.20
C GLN A 64 1.36 16.22 -1.68
N PHE A 65 2.08 17.28 -2.08
CA PHE A 65 3.50 17.46 -1.78
C PHE A 65 3.82 17.38 -0.28
N ASP A 66 3.00 17.99 0.57
CA ASP A 66 3.19 17.96 2.03
C ASP A 66 3.03 16.56 2.62
N ASN A 67 2.09 15.76 2.11
CA ASN A 67 1.93 14.38 2.57
C ASN A 67 3.11 13.53 2.11
N LEU A 68 3.55 13.70 0.86
CA LEU A 68 4.73 13.00 0.34
C LEU A 68 5.99 13.36 1.14
N ASN A 69 6.15 14.62 1.57
CA ASN A 69 7.26 15.04 2.43
C ASN A 69 7.19 14.39 3.82
N LYS A 70 6.00 14.24 4.41
CA LYS A 70 5.84 13.51 5.68
C LYS A 70 6.28 12.05 5.53
N ALA A 71 5.82 11.38 4.48
CA ALA A 71 6.24 10.01 4.17
C ALA A 71 7.75 9.91 3.96
N PHE A 72 8.31 10.79 3.13
CA PHE A 72 9.74 10.83 2.85
C PHE A 72 10.60 10.96 4.12
N ARG A 73 10.24 11.85 5.05
CA ARG A 73 10.96 12.02 6.32
C ARG A 73 10.91 10.76 7.17
N LEU A 74 9.74 10.12 7.28
CA LEU A 74 9.61 8.83 7.97
C LEU A 74 10.53 7.77 7.34
N LEU A 75 10.61 7.73 6.00
CA LEU A 75 11.49 6.78 5.31
C LEU A 75 12.98 7.03 5.60
N LEU A 76 13.40 8.30 5.69
CA LEU A 76 14.77 8.65 6.12
C LEU A 76 15.05 8.19 7.55
N ASP A 77 14.05 8.27 8.43
CA ASP A 77 14.14 7.79 9.82
C ASP A 77 14.04 6.26 9.94
N GLY A 78 14.00 5.55 8.81
CA GLY A 78 13.96 4.09 8.78
C GLY A 78 12.55 3.52 8.87
N ALA A 79 11.50 4.25 8.48
CA ALA A 79 10.18 3.66 8.28
C ALA A 79 10.14 2.72 7.06
N LYS A 80 9.35 1.66 7.14
CA LYS A 80 9.24 0.66 6.06
C LYS A 80 8.33 1.16 4.94
N LEU A 81 8.72 1.01 3.67
CA LEU A 81 7.87 1.36 2.52
C LEU A 81 7.14 0.12 1.99
N ILE A 82 5.81 0.16 2.00
CA ILE A 82 4.93 -0.92 1.54
C ILE A 82 4.07 -0.38 0.40
N ALA A 83 4.08 -1.03 -0.76
CA ALA A 83 3.26 -0.66 -1.90
C ALA A 83 2.16 -1.70 -2.12
N ILE A 84 0.89 -1.26 -2.16
CA ILE A 84 -0.24 -2.17 -2.47
C ILE A 84 -0.04 -2.77 -3.87
N HIS A 85 0.39 -1.95 -4.83
CA HIS A 85 0.86 -2.37 -6.15
C HIS A 85 1.66 -1.24 -6.81
N LYS A 86 2.41 -1.53 -7.87
CA LYS A 86 3.21 -0.52 -8.62
C LYS A 86 2.67 -0.28 -10.03
N GLY A 87 1.34 -0.20 -10.15
CA GLY A 87 0.68 0.11 -11.42
C GLY A 87 1.12 1.49 -11.93
N ARG A 88 1.61 1.57 -13.18
CA ARG A 88 2.10 2.83 -13.79
C ARG A 88 0.96 3.83 -13.98
N TYR A 89 -0.16 3.35 -14.51
CA TYR A 89 -1.36 4.13 -14.81
C TYR A 89 -2.59 3.22 -14.81
N TYR A 90 -3.78 3.82 -14.81
CA TYR A 90 -5.06 3.14 -14.93
C TYR A 90 -6.00 3.94 -15.85
N LYS A 91 -7.01 3.26 -16.42
CA LYS A 91 -7.98 3.89 -17.31
C LYS A 91 -9.15 4.47 -16.50
N ARG A 92 -9.47 5.74 -16.75
CA ARG A 92 -10.67 6.45 -16.29
C ARG A 92 -11.55 6.84 -17.49
N LYS A 93 -12.72 7.42 -17.20
CA LYS A 93 -13.66 7.92 -18.22
C LYS A 93 -13.04 8.99 -19.13
N ASP A 94 -12.16 9.81 -18.58
CA ASP A 94 -11.49 10.95 -19.22
C ASP A 94 -10.13 10.62 -19.83
N GLY A 95 -9.59 9.42 -19.64
CA GLY A 95 -8.30 9.03 -20.20
C GLY A 95 -7.47 8.15 -19.30
N LEU A 96 -6.16 8.15 -19.54
CA LEU A 96 -5.19 7.50 -18.64
C LEU A 96 -4.91 8.43 -17.46
N SER A 97 -4.83 7.86 -16.27
CA SER A 97 -4.44 8.55 -15.04
C SER A 97 -3.30 7.82 -14.36
N LEU A 98 -2.47 8.55 -13.63
CA LEU A 98 -1.34 7.99 -12.90
C LEU A 98 -1.82 6.97 -11.86
N GLY A 99 -1.15 5.82 -11.82
CA GLY A 99 -1.34 4.84 -10.76
C GLY A 99 -0.52 5.21 -9.52
N PRO A 100 -0.45 4.32 -8.51
CA PRO A 100 0.41 4.54 -7.35
C PRO A 100 1.90 4.36 -7.65
N GLY A 101 2.26 3.60 -8.69
CA GLY A 101 3.65 3.26 -9.03
C GLY A 101 4.59 4.47 -9.13
N PRO A 102 4.24 5.55 -9.86
CA PRO A 102 5.03 6.78 -9.92
C PRO A 102 5.35 7.39 -8.55
N PHE A 103 4.40 7.37 -7.61
CA PHE A 103 4.59 7.93 -6.27
C PHE A 103 5.44 7.02 -5.37
N VAL A 104 5.29 5.69 -5.52
CA VAL A 104 6.19 4.72 -4.87
C VAL A 104 7.62 4.94 -5.34
N GLU A 105 7.84 5.09 -6.65
CA GLU A 105 9.17 5.35 -7.22
C GLU A 105 9.74 6.69 -6.75
N ALA A 106 8.91 7.74 -6.69
CA ALA A 106 9.32 9.04 -6.17
C ALA A 106 9.83 8.96 -4.72
N LEU A 107 9.12 8.24 -3.85
CA LEU A 107 9.52 8.04 -2.45
C LEU A 107 10.79 7.18 -2.33
N GLN A 108 10.89 6.10 -3.10
CA GLN A 108 12.10 5.26 -3.13
C GLN A 108 13.33 6.05 -3.60
N PHE A 109 13.15 6.86 -4.64
CA PHE A 109 14.21 7.70 -5.19
C PHE A 109 14.63 8.78 -4.19
N ALA A 110 13.67 9.49 -3.60
CA ALA A 110 13.93 10.56 -2.65
C ALA A 110 14.67 10.07 -1.40
N ALA A 111 14.23 8.94 -0.81
CA ALA A 111 14.80 8.42 0.42
C ALA A 111 16.07 7.58 0.22
N ASP A 112 16.57 7.48 -1.02
CA ASP A 112 17.66 6.59 -1.43
C ASP A 112 17.60 5.24 -0.69
N VAL A 113 16.43 4.59 -0.74
CA VAL A 113 16.13 3.39 0.05
C VAL A 113 17.15 2.27 -0.24
N LYS A 114 17.88 2.34 -1.37
CA LYS A 114 18.99 1.46 -1.71
C LYS A 114 20.25 1.65 -0.84
N PHE A 115 20.50 2.85 -0.32
CA PHE A 115 21.69 3.19 0.47
C PHE A 115 21.44 3.11 1.99
N ILE A 116 20.18 3.19 2.43
CA ILE A 116 19.79 2.91 3.82
C ILE A 116 19.87 1.39 4.06
N ARG A 117 21.06 0.96 4.48
CA ARG A 117 21.47 -0.38 4.95
C ARG A 117 20.36 -1.45 4.98
N ASN A 118 20.46 -2.44 4.09
CA ASN A 118 19.66 -3.67 4.05
C ASN A 118 18.15 -3.55 3.70
N ARG A 119 17.65 -2.42 3.18
CA ARG A 119 16.26 -2.35 2.68
C ARG A 119 16.19 -2.34 1.15
N PHE A 120 15.98 -3.53 0.59
CA PHE A 120 15.78 -3.70 -0.84
C PHE A 120 14.37 -3.28 -1.24
N GLN A 121 14.21 -2.08 -1.79
CA GLN A 121 13.01 -1.60 -2.50
C GLN A 121 11.72 -1.60 -1.65
N ALA A 122 10.65 -0.99 -2.16
CA ALA A 122 9.34 -1.06 -1.53
C ALA A 122 8.83 -2.52 -1.54
N ASP A 123 8.33 -3.00 -0.41
CA ASP A 123 7.65 -4.30 -0.35
C ASP A 123 6.33 -4.19 -1.10
N VAL A 124 6.27 -4.77 -2.29
CA VAL A 124 5.05 -4.86 -3.06
C VAL A 124 4.24 -6.04 -2.50
N VAL A 125 3.00 -5.80 -2.11
CA VAL A 125 2.14 -6.85 -1.51
C VAL A 125 1.05 -7.36 -2.44
N GLY A 126 0.78 -6.65 -3.54
CA GLY A 126 -0.20 -7.05 -4.54
C GLY A 126 0.38 -7.97 -5.60
N LYS A 127 -0.47 -8.37 -6.55
CA LYS A 127 -0.04 -9.15 -7.72
C LYS A 127 1.05 -8.39 -8.51
N PRO A 128 2.02 -9.08 -9.13
CA PRO A 128 2.16 -10.54 -9.23
C PRO A 128 3.02 -11.19 -8.11
N GLU A 129 3.20 -10.53 -6.97
CA GLU A 129 4.14 -10.97 -5.95
C GLU A 129 3.77 -12.33 -5.34
N ARG A 130 4.76 -13.19 -5.15
CA ARG A 130 4.54 -14.56 -4.64
C ARG A 130 3.80 -14.56 -3.31
N ASN A 131 4.16 -13.64 -2.42
CA ASN A 131 3.58 -13.55 -1.07
C ASN A 131 2.07 -13.24 -1.14
N PHE A 132 1.60 -12.50 -2.14
CA PHE A 132 0.16 -12.29 -2.33
C PHE A 132 -0.62 -13.60 -2.45
N PHE A 133 -0.09 -14.55 -3.25
CA PHE A 133 -0.75 -15.83 -3.48
C PHE A 133 -0.62 -16.77 -2.27
N LEU A 134 0.49 -16.71 -1.53
CA LEU A 134 0.69 -17.51 -0.33
C LEU A 134 -0.24 -17.05 0.81
N SER A 135 -0.33 -15.75 1.05
CA SER A 135 -1.22 -15.21 2.08
C SER A 135 -2.70 -15.52 1.84
N ALA A 136 -3.12 -15.70 0.58
CA ALA A 136 -4.47 -16.13 0.25
C ALA A 136 -4.78 -17.59 0.60
N LEU A 137 -3.75 -18.43 0.81
CA LEU A 137 -3.92 -19.82 1.25
C LEU A 137 -3.94 -19.95 2.79
N GLU A 138 -3.46 -18.92 3.48
CA GLU A 138 -3.38 -18.85 4.95
C GLU A 138 -4.56 -18.08 5.56
N SER A 139 -5.35 -17.39 4.73
CA SER A 139 -6.50 -16.56 5.11
C SER A 139 -7.80 -17.33 5.27
#